data_AF-A0A3B0ZN72-F1
#
_entry.id   AF-A0A3B0ZN72-F1
#
_cell.length_a   1.000
_cell.length_b   1.000
_cell.length_c   1.000
_cell.angle_alpha   90.00
_cell.angle_beta   90.00
_cell.angle_gamma   90.00
#
_symmetry.space_group_name_H-M   'P 1'
#
loop_
_entity.id
_entity.type
_entity.pdbx_description
1 polymer ?
#
loop_
_entity_poly.entity_id
_entity_poly.type
_entity_poly.pdbx_seq_one_letter_code
_entity_poly.pdbx_strand_id
1 'polypeptide(L)'
;MLNNAIVPIIGFVAPSGTGKTQLLKALITRLKSKGFKVAVIKHSHHDFQIDKPGKDSYELRMSGATQMLIASKYRWALVNENENPEQEVTLNTLIKQLDQTTLDIILVEG
;
A
#
# COMPACT_ATOMS: atom_id res chain seq x y z
N MET A 1 9.60 -7.56 -15.97
CA MET A 1 10.53 -7.68 -14.82
C MET A 1 10.28 -6.52 -13.86
N LEU A 2 10.44 -6.73 -12.55
CA LEU A 2 10.23 -5.70 -11.52
C LEU A 2 11.50 -4.84 -11.37
N ASN A 3 11.76 -3.99 -12.35
CA ASN A 3 13.03 -3.26 -12.46
C ASN A 3 13.16 -2.09 -11.47
N ASN A 4 12.09 -1.74 -10.76
CA ASN A 4 12.10 -0.62 -9.79
C ASN A 4 12.40 -1.08 -8.35
N ALA A 5 12.58 -2.38 -8.13
CA ALA A 5 12.84 -2.92 -6.80
C ALA A 5 14.35 -2.94 -6.52
N ILE A 6 14.77 -2.29 -5.44
CA ILE A 6 16.16 -2.35 -4.93
C ILE A 6 16.28 -3.19 -3.65
N VAL A 7 15.14 -3.67 -3.12
CA VAL A 7 15.04 -4.61 -2.00
C VAL A 7 14.25 -5.86 -2.41
N PRO A 8 14.43 -7.01 -1.72
CA PRO A 8 13.69 -8.22 -2.02
C PRO A 8 12.16 -8.05 -1.94
N ILE A 9 11.46 -8.75 -2.84
CA ILE A 9 10.00 -8.77 -2.92
C ILE A 9 9.51 -10.21 -2.73
N ILE A 10 8.52 -10.40 -1.85
CA ILE A 10 7.83 -11.69 -1.68
C ILE A 10 6.33 -11.50 -1.89
N GLY A 11 5.78 -12.21 -2.89
CA GLY A 11 4.34 -12.22 -3.17
C GLY A 11 3.61 -13.37 -2.47
N PHE A 12 2.43 -13.07 -1.93
CA PHE A 12 1.51 -14.01 -1.31
C PHE A 12 0.20 -13.98 -2.10
N VAL A 13 -0.12 -15.10 -2.75
CA VAL A 13 -1.32 -15.25 -3.58
C VAL A 13 -2.11 -16.46 -3.12
N ALA A 14 -3.39 -16.24 -2.81
CA ALA A 14 -4.32 -17.29 -2.43
C ALA A 14 -5.78 -16.81 -2.59
N PRO A 15 -6.75 -17.72 -2.82
CA PRO A 15 -8.17 -17.39 -2.82
C PRO A 15 -8.62 -16.66 -1.55
N SER A 16 -9.69 -15.87 -1.66
CA SER A 16 -10.27 -15.18 -0.50
C SER A 16 -10.69 -16.17 0.60
N GLY A 17 -10.54 -15.76 1.86
CA GLY A 17 -10.92 -16.60 3.02
C GLY A 17 -9.90 -17.67 3.43
N THR A 18 -8.78 -17.82 2.74
CA THR A 18 -7.76 -18.87 3.01
C THR A 18 -6.80 -18.57 4.16
N GLY A 19 -6.95 -17.42 4.84
CA GLY A 19 -6.08 -17.03 5.95
C GLY A 19 -4.80 -16.28 5.55
N LYS A 20 -4.66 -15.88 4.28
CA LYS A 20 -3.53 -15.07 3.76
C LYS A 20 -3.21 -13.85 4.63
N THR A 21 -4.22 -13.07 4.97
CA THR A 21 -4.04 -11.88 5.83
C THR A 21 -3.60 -12.25 7.25
N GLN A 22 -4.05 -13.39 7.79
CA GLN A 22 -3.62 -13.86 9.11
C GLN A 22 -2.15 -14.30 9.10
N LEU A 23 -1.73 -15.02 8.05
CA LEU A 23 -0.33 -15.38 7.83
C LEU A 23 0.57 -14.13 7.71
N LEU A 24 0.17 -13.16 6.88
CA LEU A 24 0.93 -11.93 6.68
C LEU A 24 1.06 -11.13 7.98
N LYS A 25 0.00 -11.02 8.79
CA LYS A 25 0.08 -10.36 10.11
C LYS A 25 1.12 -11.04 11.01
N ALA A 26 1.08 -12.37 11.12
CA ALA A 26 2.04 -13.11 11.94
C ALA A 26 3.48 -12.96 11.43
N LEU A 27 3.68 -13.01 10.11
CA LEU A 27 4.98 -12.81 9.47
C LEU A 27 5.53 -11.41 9.73
N ILE A 28 4.73 -10.35 9.54
CA ILE A 28 5.14 -8.96 9.78
C ILE A 28 5.56 -8.78 11.24
N THR A 29 4.78 -9.31 12.20
CA THR A 29 5.15 -9.28 13.62
C THR A 29 6.51 -9.95 13.86
N ARG A 30 6.75 -11.13 13.27
CA ARG A 30 8.01 -11.88 13.43
C ARG A 30 9.21 -11.19 12.78
N LEU A 31 9.02 -10.54 11.63
CA LEU A 31 10.05 -9.77 10.94
C LEU A 31 10.41 -8.51 11.74
N LYS A 32 9.39 -7.76 12.18
CA LYS A 32 9.57 -6.58 13.03
C LYS A 32 10.27 -6.92 14.34
N SER A 33 9.95 -8.05 14.99
CA SER A 33 10.65 -8.48 16.21
C SER A 33 12.13 -8.80 16.00
N LYS A 34 12.56 -8.97 14.75
CA LYS A 34 13.96 -9.17 14.36
C LYS A 34 14.63 -7.90 13.81
N GLY A 35 13.96 -6.75 13.88
CA GLY A 35 14.49 -5.46 13.43
C GLY A 35 14.27 -5.12 11.95
N PHE A 36 13.59 -5.98 11.17
CA PHE A 36 13.34 -5.72 9.75
C PHE A 36 12.33 -4.57 9.55
N LYS A 37 12.64 -3.69 8.61
CA LYS A 37 11.74 -2.64 8.10
C LYS A 37 10.98 -3.17 6.89
N VAL A 38 9.72 -3.52 7.16
CA VAL A 38 8.82 -4.17 6.19
C VAL A 38 7.88 -3.15 5.57
N ALA A 39 7.75 -3.17 4.24
CA ALA A 39 6.62 -2.57 3.53
C ALA A 39 5.64 -3.65 3.06
N VAL A 40 4.38 -3.25 2.87
CA VAL A 40 3.32 -4.11 2.34
C VAL A 40 2.62 -3.38 1.20
N ILE A 41 2.53 -4.02 0.05
CA ILE A 41 1.67 -3.60 -1.05
C ILE A 41 0.49 -4.56 -1.07
N LYS A 42 -0.72 -4.05 -0.80
CA LYS A 42 -1.95 -4.81 -0.97
C LYS A 42 -2.59 -4.41 -2.29
N HIS A 43 -2.62 -5.32 -3.25
CA HIS A 43 -3.30 -5.10 -4.52
C HIS A 43 -4.75 -5.61 -4.38
N SER A 44 -5.73 -4.73 -4.55
CA SER A 44 -7.15 -5.10 -4.54
C SER A 44 -7.82 -4.60 -5.82
N HIS A 45 -8.72 -5.42 -6.37
CA HIS A 45 -9.58 -5.05 -7.50
C HIS A 45 -10.86 -4.30 -7.06
N HIS A 46 -10.95 -3.90 -5.79
CA HIS A 46 -12.10 -3.19 -5.24
C HIS A 46 -11.72 -1.77 -4.88
N ASP A 47 -12.65 -0.84 -5.09
CA ASP A 47 -12.53 0.53 -4.60
C ASP A 47 -12.41 0.54 -3.06
N PHE A 48 -11.64 1.49 -2.54
CA PHE A 48 -11.44 1.67 -1.11
C PHE A 48 -11.27 3.15 -0.75
N GLN A 49 -11.75 3.52 0.43
CA GLN A 49 -11.64 4.89 0.95
C GLN A 49 -10.75 4.88 2.20
N ILE A 50 -9.71 5.71 2.22
CA ILE A 50 -8.78 5.84 3.38
C ILE A 50 -9.30 6.87 4.38
N ASP A 51 -9.89 7.94 3.88
CA ASP A 51 -10.61 8.97 4.63
C ASP A 51 -12.11 8.66 4.68
N LYS A 52 -12.89 9.53 5.35
CA LYS A 52 -14.30 9.28 5.66
C LYS A 52 -15.18 10.39 5.05
N PRO A 53 -16.31 10.04 4.42
CA PRO A 53 -17.31 11.02 3.97
C PRO A 53 -17.68 12.02 5.07
N GLY A 54 -17.82 13.30 4.71
CA GLY A 54 -18.12 14.38 5.64
C GLY A 54 -16.93 14.85 6.51
N LYS A 55 -15.71 14.40 6.22
CA LYS A 55 -14.48 14.93 6.84
C LYS A 55 -13.69 15.75 5.83
N ASP A 56 -12.99 16.78 6.33
CA ASP A 56 -12.28 17.76 5.49
C ASP A 56 -11.38 17.11 4.44
N SER A 57 -10.60 16.08 4.78
CA SER A 57 -9.72 15.42 3.80
C SER A 57 -10.48 14.73 2.67
N TYR A 58 -11.64 14.14 2.98
CA TYR A 58 -12.49 13.51 1.98
C TYR A 58 -13.14 14.57 1.09
N GLU A 59 -13.71 15.62 1.66
CA GLU A 59 -14.35 16.68 0.88
C GLU A 59 -13.34 17.40 -0.03
N LEU A 60 -12.12 17.68 0.47
CA LEU A 60 -11.04 18.25 -0.34
C LEU A 60 -10.64 17.33 -1.50
N ARG A 61 -10.46 16.02 -1.24
CA ARG A 61 -10.14 15.04 -2.29
C ARG A 61 -11.26 14.96 -3.33
N MET A 62 -12.50 14.79 -2.89
CA MET A 62 -13.68 14.70 -3.76
C MET A 62 -14.00 15.99 -4.51
N SER A 63 -13.48 17.15 -4.06
CA SER A 63 -13.58 18.41 -4.79
C SER A 63 -12.69 18.47 -6.04
N GLY A 64 -11.86 17.46 -6.28
CA GLY A 64 -11.05 17.29 -7.49
C GLY A 64 -9.54 17.33 -7.27
N ALA A 65 -9.07 17.15 -6.03
CA ALA A 65 -7.63 17.06 -5.79
C ALA A 65 -7.09 15.72 -6.31
N THR A 66 -6.17 15.77 -7.27
CA THR A 66 -5.49 14.56 -7.81
C THR A 66 -4.70 13.81 -6.74
N GLN A 67 -4.12 14.55 -5.80
CA GLN A 67 -3.41 13.99 -4.65
C GLN A 67 -3.87 14.66 -3.36
N MET A 68 -4.10 13.84 -2.33
CA MET A 68 -4.42 14.29 -0.99
C MET A 68 -3.39 13.74 0.00
N LEU A 69 -2.60 14.63 0.60
CA LEU A 69 -1.64 14.31 1.65
C LEU A 69 -2.20 14.76 3.00
N ILE A 70 -2.47 13.79 3.90
CA ILE A 70 -2.91 14.05 5.27
C ILE A 70 -1.84 13.61 6.26
N ALA A 71 -1.55 14.45 7.25
CA ALA A 71 -0.47 14.21 8.22
C ALA A 71 -0.89 14.52 9.66
N SER A 72 -0.23 13.85 10.60
CA SER A 72 -0.29 14.09 12.04
C SER A 72 1.06 13.74 12.67
N LYS A 73 1.24 14.05 13.96
CA LYS A 73 2.44 13.63 14.71
C LYS A 73 2.68 12.11 14.77
N TYR A 74 1.66 11.30 14.46
CA TYR A 74 1.74 9.84 14.54
C TYR A 74 2.06 9.17 13.21
N ARG A 75 1.58 9.75 12.10
CA ARG A 75 1.67 9.19 10.74
C ARG A 75 1.13 10.17 9.71
N TRP A 76 1.40 9.88 8.45
CA TRP A 76 0.80 10.50 7.29
C TRP A 76 0.29 9.44 6.30
N ALA A 77 -0.58 9.85 5.38
CA ALA A 77 -1.06 9.04 4.28
C ALA A 77 -1.17 9.92 3.01
N LEU A 78 -0.77 9.35 1.87
CA LEU A 78 -0.97 9.92 0.55
C LEU A 78 -2.03 9.09 -0.17
N VAL A 79 -3.07 9.77 -0.66
CA VAL A 79 -4.02 9.21 -1.62
C VAL A 79 -3.75 9.84 -2.97
N ASN A 80 -3.58 9.01 -3.99
CA ASN A 80 -3.42 9.44 -5.38
C ASN A 80 -4.58 8.87 -6.19
N GLU A 81 -5.42 9.74 -6.73
CA GLU A 81 -6.50 9.34 -7.62
C GLU A 81 -5.93 8.82 -8.94
N ASN A 82 -6.49 7.71 -9.45
CA ASN A 82 -6.12 7.20 -10.76
C ASN A 82 -6.84 8.01 -11.84
N GLU A 83 -6.10 8.59 -12.79
CA GLU A 83 -6.67 9.34 -13.91
C GLU A 83 -7.60 8.49 -14.78
N ASN A 84 -7.31 7.19 -14.90
CA ASN A 84 -8.14 6.22 -15.61
C ASN A 84 -8.39 4.97 -14.72
N PRO A 85 -9.55 4.89 -14.04
CA PRO A 85 -9.90 3.76 -13.20
C PRO A 85 -10.00 2.41 -13.93
N GLU A 86 -10.18 2.41 -15.26
CA GLU A 86 -10.22 1.17 -16.06
C GLU A 86 -8.82 0.58 -16.27
N GLN A 87 -7.76 1.36 -16.04
CA GLN A 87 -6.39 0.90 -16.13
C GLN A 87 -5.82 0.62 -14.74
N GLU A 88 -5.62 -0.67 -14.44
CA GLU A 88 -5.01 -1.06 -13.17
C GLU A 88 -3.57 -0.55 -13.04
N VAL A 89 -3.26 0.01 -11.86
CA VAL A 89 -1.90 0.43 -11.53
C VAL A 89 -1.01 -0.82 -11.42
N THR A 90 0.06 -0.86 -12.22
CA THR A 90 0.98 -2.00 -12.18
C THR A 90 1.73 -2.07 -10.85
N LEU A 91 2.05 -3.28 -10.39
CA LEU A 91 2.90 -3.48 -9.20
C LEU A 91 4.23 -2.71 -9.31
N ASN A 92 4.81 -2.65 -10.51
CA ASN A 92 6.07 -1.93 -10.75
C ASN A 92 5.93 -0.41 -10.53
N THR A 93 4.75 0.16 -10.81
CA THR A 93 4.42 1.56 -10.51
C THR A 93 4.24 1.78 -9.01
N LEU A 94 3.58 0.86 -8.30
CA LEU A 94 3.38 0.94 -6.85
C LEU A 94 4.71 0.87 -6.07
N ILE A 95 5.63 0.02 -6.51
CA ILE A 95 6.97 -0.10 -5.90
C ILE A 95 7.73 1.24 -5.93
N LYS A 96 7.55 2.06 -6.98
CA LYS A 96 8.18 3.39 -7.07
C LYS A 96 7.68 4.38 -6.02
N GLN A 97 6.50 4.16 -5.45
CA GLN A 97 5.93 5.05 -4.44
C GLN A 97 6.51 4.82 -3.04
N LEU A 98 7.23 3.70 -2.83
CA LEU A 98 7.87 3.38 -1.55
C LEU A 98 9.26 4.01 -1.47
N ASP A 99 9.58 4.60 -0.32
CA ASP A 99 10.96 4.94 0.03
C ASP A 99 11.74 3.67 0.41
N GLN A 100 12.24 2.98 -0.62
CA GLN A 100 12.96 1.72 -0.47
C GLN A 100 14.30 1.84 0.26
N THR A 101 14.86 3.04 0.38
CA THR A 101 16.12 3.26 1.13
C THR A 101 15.96 3.01 2.63
N THR A 102 14.70 3.01 3.10
CA THR A 102 14.34 2.75 4.49
C THR A 102 13.80 1.35 4.73
N LEU A 103 13.80 0.48 3.72
CA LEU A 103 13.17 -0.85 3.78
C LEU A 103 14.19 -1.97 3.64
N ASP A 104 13.88 -3.12 4.22
CA ASP A 104 14.64 -4.36 4.04
C ASP A 104 13.91 -5.37 3.14
N ILE A 105 12.57 -5.27 3.07
CA ILE A 105 11.72 -6.20 2.31
C ILE A 105 10.36 -5.57 1.99
N ILE A 106 9.84 -5.90 0.80
CA ILE A 106 8.46 -5.60 0.39
C ILE A 106 7.66 -6.90 0.31
N LEU A 107 6.54 -6.96 1.03
CA LEU A 107 5.56 -8.04 0.92
C LEU A 107 4.42 -7.59 0.00
N VAL A 108 3.99 -8.46 -0.91
CA VAL A 108 2.86 -8.18 -1.82
C VAL A 108 1.72 -9.14 -1.48
N GLU A 109 0.54 -8.59 -1.17
CA GLU A 109 -0.70 -9.35 -0.99
C GLU A 109 -1.56 -9.19 -2.25
N GLY A 110 -1.81 -10.30 -2.96
CA GLY A 110 -2.72 -10.39 -4.12
C GLY A 110 -3.73 -11.49 -3.93
#